data_AF-A0A2V9BTR9-F1
#
_entry.id   AF-A0A2V9BTR9-F1
#
_cell.length_a   1.000
_cell.length_b   1.000
_cell.length_c   1.000
_cell.angle_alpha   90.00
_cell.angle_beta   90.00
_cell.angle_gamma   90.00
#
_symmetry.space_group_name_H-M   'P 1'
#
loop_
_entity.id
_entity.type
_entity.pdbx_description
1 polymer ?
#
loop_
_entity_poly.entity_id
_entity_poly.type
_entity_poly.pdbx_seq_one_letter_code
_entity_poly.pdbx_strand_id
1 'polypeptide(L)'
;MAWKWPGRGDDRHADEWTGFLEKGVRLEGTLELAGTFRVDGQIKGNILSEHSLILGEAARVEGQIEGNHVVISGRFDGVIFAK
;
A
#
# COMPACT_ATOMS: atom_id res chain seq x y z
N MET A 1 32.19 -25.82 -18.94
CA MET A 1 32.20 -24.87 -17.81
C MET A 1 30.91 -24.06 -17.88
N ALA A 2 29.89 -24.45 -17.12
CA ALA A 2 28.61 -23.76 -17.08
C ALA A 2 28.69 -22.66 -16.01
N TRP A 3 28.68 -21.42 -16.48
CA TRP A 3 28.63 -20.20 -15.68
C TRP A 3 27.19 -20.09 -15.17
N LYS A 4 26.99 -20.28 -13.87
CA LYS A 4 25.70 -20.04 -13.22
C LYS A 4 25.53 -18.54 -13.02
N TRP A 5 24.64 -17.92 -13.78
CA TRP A 5 24.11 -16.61 -13.42
C TRP A 5 23.32 -16.72 -12.11
N PRO A 6 23.50 -15.80 -11.15
CA PRO A 6 22.60 -15.72 -10.01
C PRO A 6 21.23 -15.33 -10.56
N GLY A 7 20.22 -16.17 -10.27
CA GLY A 7 18.84 -15.88 -10.64
C GLY A 7 18.48 -14.47 -10.17
N ARG A 8 18.12 -13.61 -11.12
CA ARG A 8 17.43 -12.35 -10.84
C ARG A 8 16.22 -12.72 -9.99
N GLY A 9 16.14 -12.14 -8.79
CA GLY A 9 15.03 -12.35 -7.86
C GLY A 9 13.72 -12.20 -8.61
N ASP A 10 12.78 -13.08 -8.30
CA ASP A 10 11.46 -13.04 -8.91
C ASP A 10 10.66 -11.89 -8.29
N ASP A 11 11.00 -10.65 -8.69
CA ASP A 11 10.35 -9.41 -8.24
C ASP A 11 8.93 -9.25 -8.84
N ARG A 12 8.39 -10.31 -9.46
CA ARG A 12 7.17 -10.28 -10.29
C ARG A 12 5.86 -10.30 -9.50
N HIS A 13 5.89 -10.47 -8.18
CA HIS A 13 4.70 -10.39 -7.33
C HIS A 13 4.51 -9.01 -6.66
N ALA A 14 5.54 -8.16 -6.66
CA ALA A 14 5.53 -6.82 -6.06
C ALA A 14 4.43 -5.89 -6.61
N ASP A 15 4.20 -6.01 -7.91
CA ASP A 15 3.22 -5.22 -8.65
C ASP A 15 1.86 -5.92 -8.79
N GLU A 16 1.68 -7.10 -8.19
CA GLU A 16 0.40 -7.80 -8.26
C GLU A 16 -0.62 -7.12 -7.33
N TRP A 17 -1.82 -6.91 -7.87
CA TRP A 17 -2.90 -6.26 -7.16
C TRP A 17 -3.38 -7.14 -6.01
N THR A 18 -3.14 -6.72 -4.78
CA THR A 18 -3.54 -7.45 -3.58
C THR A 18 -5.00 -7.19 -3.22
N GLY A 19 -5.52 -5.99 -3.50
CA GLY A 19 -6.92 -5.68 -3.20
C GLY A 19 -7.28 -4.20 -3.27
N PHE A 20 -8.55 -3.94 -2.96
CA PHE A 20 -9.08 -2.58 -2.91
C PHE A 20 -10.13 -2.42 -1.80
N LEU A 21 -10.27 -1.19 -1.31
CA LEU A 21 -11.25 -0.80 -0.29
C LEU A 21 -12.13 0.32 -0.86
N GLU A 22 -13.42 0.04 -1.02
CA GLU A 22 -14.39 0.95 -1.65
C GLU A 22 -14.92 2.05 -0.71
N LYS A 23 -15.53 3.08 -1.31
CA LYS A 23 -16.01 4.30 -0.61
C LYS A 23 -16.97 4.05 0.55
N GLY A 24 -17.69 2.93 0.55
CA GLY A 24 -18.64 2.55 1.59
C GLY A 24 -18.01 1.84 2.79
N VAL A 25 -16.71 1.54 2.74
CA VAL A 25 -16.03 0.75 3.77
C VAL A 25 -15.30 1.68 4.75
N ARG A 26 -15.42 1.35 6.03
CA ARG A 26 -14.65 1.97 7.11
C ARG A 26 -13.81 0.91 7.80
N LEU A 27 -12.52 1.18 7.97
CA LEU A 27 -11.58 0.31 8.67
C LEU A 27 -10.94 1.09 9.82
N GLU A 28 -10.94 0.49 11.01
CA GLU A 28 -10.22 1.02 12.18
C GLU A 28 -9.24 -0.04 12.69
N GLY A 29 -7.95 0.29 12.80
CA GLY A 29 -6.90 -0.63 13.24
C GLY A 29 -5.66 -0.62 12.35
N THR A 30 -5.04 -1.79 12.19
CA THR A 30 -3.81 -1.98 11.40
C THR A 30 -4.12 -2.73 10.11
N LEU A 31 -3.67 -2.21 8.97
CA LEU A 31 -3.80 -2.80 7.65
C LEU A 31 -2.41 -3.14 7.10
N GLU A 32 -2.13 -4.42 6.87
CA GLU A 32 -0.88 -4.92 6.30
C GLU A 32 -1.09 -5.35 4.85
N LEU A 33 -0.23 -4.88 3.96
CA LEU A 33 -0.39 -5.00 2.51
C LEU A 33 0.89 -5.54 1.87
N ALA A 34 0.79 -6.74 1.30
CA ALA A 34 1.92 -7.43 0.67
C ALA A 34 2.22 -6.95 -0.76
N GLY A 35 1.29 -6.30 -1.45
CA GLY A 35 1.45 -5.85 -2.84
C GLY A 35 0.72 -4.53 -3.10
N THR A 36 0.24 -4.34 -4.32
CA THR A 36 -0.46 -3.08 -4.68
C THR A 36 -1.87 -3.07 -4.10
N PHE A 37 -2.20 -2.02 -3.35
CA PHE A 37 -3.52 -1.85 -2.73
C PHE A 37 -4.10 -0.46 -2.96
N ARG A 38 -5.41 -0.40 -3.25
CA ARG A 38 -6.12 0.87 -3.45
C ARG A 38 -7.19 1.11 -2.41
N VAL A 39 -7.22 2.32 -1.87
CA VAL A 39 -8.20 2.76 -0.88
C VAL A 39 -9.00 3.90 -1.48
N ASP A 40 -10.32 3.79 -1.47
CA ASP A 40 -11.28 4.85 -1.78
C ASP A 40 -12.26 5.09 -0.60
N GLY A 41 -12.14 4.35 0.51
CA GLY A 41 -12.95 4.50 1.72
C GLY A 41 -12.25 5.22 2.88
N GLN A 42 -12.69 4.93 4.11
CA GLN A 42 -12.18 5.58 5.32
C GLN A 42 -11.31 4.63 6.14
N ILE A 43 -10.10 5.08 6.49
CA ILE A 43 -9.19 4.31 7.34
C ILE A 43 -8.77 5.17 8.53
N LYS A 44 -8.84 4.60 9.73
CA LYS A 44 -8.27 5.18 10.94
C LYS A 44 -7.29 4.20 11.58
N GLY A 45 -6.01 4.54 11.59
CA GLY A 45 -4.96 3.72 12.20
C GLY A 45 -3.73 3.59 11.31
N ASN A 46 -3.12 2.40 11.32
CA ASN A 46 -1.80 2.19 10.73
C ASN A 46 -1.89 1.39 9.43
N ILE A 47 -1.21 1.85 8.39
CA ILE A 47 -1.11 1.15 7.10
C ILE A 47 0.34 0.78 6.87
N LEU A 48 0.64 -0.51 6.76
CA LEU A 48 1.95 -1.03 6.43
C LEU A 48 1.90 -1.60 5.01
N SER A 49 2.64 -1.01 4.09
CA SER A 49 2.71 -1.43 2.70
C SER A 49 4.13 -1.81 2.32
N GLU A 50 4.33 -3.05 1.89
CA GLU A 50 5.61 -3.51 1.38
C GLU A 50 5.87 -3.02 -0.06
N HIS A 51 4.84 -2.58 -0.77
CA HIS A 51 4.92 -2.15 -2.17
C HIS A 51 4.20 -0.82 -2.40
N SER A 52 3.06 -0.86 -3.10
CA SER A 52 2.33 0.33 -3.53
C SER A 52 1.01 0.50 -2.79
N LEU A 53 0.83 1.65 -2.16
CA LEU A 53 -0.44 2.09 -1.59
C LEU A 53 -0.99 3.27 -2.39
N ILE A 54 -2.22 3.14 -2.89
CA ILE A 54 -2.90 4.16 -3.67
C ILE A 54 -4.13 4.64 -2.90
N LEU A 55 -4.12 5.88 -2.43
CA LEU A 55 -5.29 6.54 -1.87
C LEU A 55 -6.01 7.30 -2.98
N GLY A 56 -7.15 6.78 -3.44
CA GLY A 56 -8.00 7.41 -4.44
C GLY A 56 -8.63 8.71 -3.93
N GLU A 57 -9.30 9.46 -4.82
CA GLU A 57 -9.84 10.79 -4.51
C GLU A 57 -10.85 10.80 -3.35
N ALA A 58 -11.60 9.71 -3.17
CA ALA A 58 -12.57 9.60 -2.08
C ALA A 58 -11.96 9.09 -0.77
N ALA A 59 -10.69 8.69 -0.78
CA ALA A 59 -10.01 8.16 0.38
C ALA A 59 -9.92 9.21 1.49
N ARG A 60 -10.21 8.78 2.72
CA ARG A 60 -9.94 9.56 3.93
C ARG A 60 -9.20 8.71 4.93
N VAL A 61 -7.93 9.00 5.13
CA VAL A 61 -7.05 8.24 6.01
C VAL A 61 -6.56 9.13 7.15
N GLU A 62 -6.74 8.66 8.39
CA GLU A 62 -6.29 9.32 9.60
C GLU A 62 -5.35 8.37 10.38
N GLY A 63 -4.06 8.67 10.46
CA GLY A 63 -3.08 7.84 11.18
C GLY A 63 -1.70 7.77 10.55
N GLN A 64 -1.07 6.58 10.58
CA GLN A 64 0.31 6.38 10.15
C GLN A 64 0.38 5.51 8.90
N ILE A 65 1.17 5.91 7.91
CA ILE A 65 1.47 5.10 6.73
C ILE A 65 2.96 4.77 6.73
N GLU A 66 3.30 3.50 6.63
CA GLU A 66 4.65 3.02 6.35
C GLU A 66 4.63 2.35 4.97
N GLY A 67 5.37 2.87 4.00
CA GLY A 67 5.31 2.31 2.65
C GLY A 67 6.47 2.69 1.76
N ASN A 68 6.76 1.84 0.78
CA ASN A 68 7.80 2.11 -0.22
C ASN A 68 7.30 3.07 -1.30
N HIS A 69 6.07 2.88 -1.79
CA HIS A 69 5.48 3.75 -2.81
C HIS A 69 4.05 4.15 -2.42
N VAL A 70 3.84 5.42 -2.13
CA VAL A 70 2.54 5.94 -1.65
C VAL A 70 2.05 7.03 -2.60
N VAL A 71 0.88 6.81 -3.19
CA VAL A 71 0.20 7.76 -4.09
C VAL A 71 -1.05 8.27 -3.38
N ILE A 72 -1.19 9.58 -3.23
CA ILE A 72 -2.31 10.20 -2.52
C ILE A 72 -3.05 11.17 -3.43
N SER A 73 -4.27 10.80 -3.81
CA SER A 73 -5.23 11.65 -4.51
C SER A 73 -6.35 12.17 -3.61
N GLY A 74 -6.61 11.50 -2.48
CA GLY A 74 -7.64 11.87 -1.50
C GLY A 74 -7.11 12.71 -0.34
N ARG A 75 -7.74 12.57 0.84
CA ARG A 75 -7.34 13.26 2.08
C ARG A 75 -6.58 12.32 3.01
N PHE A 76 -5.40 12.76 3.42
CA PHE A 76 -4.59 12.10 4.44
C PHE A 76 -4.31 13.07 5.60
N ASP A 77 -4.44 12.59 6.84
CA ASP A 77 -4.12 13.30 8.07
C ASP A 77 -3.27 12.40 8.97
N GLY A 78 -2.03 12.80 9.25
CA GLY A 78 -1.10 12.05 10.09
C GLY A 78 0.32 12.02 9.54
N VAL A 79 1.03 10.91 9.72
CA VAL A 79 2.47 10.80 9.44
C VAL A 79 2.76 9.69 8.43
N ILE A 80 3.63 9.97 7.46
CA ILE A 80 4.08 8.99 6.47
C ILE A 80 5.58 8.72 6.69
N PHE A 81 5.92 7.44 6.79
CA PHE A 81 7.29 6.93 6.77
C PHE A 81 7.52 6.26 5.41
N ALA A 82 8.15 6.99 4.50
CA ALA A 82 8.60 6.45 3.23
C ALA A 82 10.04 5.93 3.36
N LYS A 83 10.34 4.78 2.74
CA LYS A 83 11.68 4.18 2.70
C LYS A 83 12.37 4.43 1.36
#